data_AF-A0A7D9KY78-F1
#
_entry.id   AF-A0A7D9KY78-F1
#
_cell.length_a   1.000
_cell.length_b   1.000
_cell.length_c   1.000
_cell.angle_alpha   90.00
_cell.angle_beta   90.00
_cell.angle_gamma   90.00
#
_symmetry.space_group_name_H-M   'P 1'
#
loop_
_entity.id
_entity.type
_entity.pdbx_description
1 polymer ?
#
loop_
_entity_poly.entity_id
_entity_poly.type
_entity_poly.pdbx_seq_one_letter_code
_entity_poly.pdbx_strand_id
1 'polypeptide(L)'
;MGKILQRLSLLVGLALYLFDYGSDIYVAVQYGENNEFWWFWMTIGFIGIPSIIVNITAIVQLVNYLTCIAAVLQLSIVGRYIEAFVSLEHKRIYLLAMLRYLETIMESAPQWCLQVYIMLRQWYFPSYTVVSSVFSLLSLAWSITTLEKERATHEDRGFETCETIFFLMGQLFTLISRLSAIVLFAYVFRYYVIIFLAIHWLLLVVIIFQIQRRGGESFEKSLLLSLLAAFPSLFHVSKTVIPTKNPKAEMIVGYIFIVLENIIMVTLSLTIEMPGVSHMDVLMPIAVSFLVAGSILSIICGICCTDLDDN
;
A
#
# COMPACT_ATOMS: atom_id res chain seq x y z
N MET A 1 13.13 -14.28 24.16
CA MET A 1 12.44 -13.00 23.90
C MET A 1 12.06 -12.81 22.43
N GLY A 2 12.98 -13.01 21.47
CA GLY A 2 12.71 -12.81 20.03
C GLY A 2 11.51 -13.57 19.44
N LYS A 3 11.36 -14.88 19.73
CA LYS A 3 10.22 -15.68 19.23
C LYS A 3 8.84 -15.18 19.71
N ILE A 4 8.76 -14.61 20.92
CA ILE A 4 7.52 -14.05 21.46
C ILE A 4 7.16 -12.78 20.69
N LEU A 5 8.13 -11.89 20.51
CA LEU A 5 7.94 -10.65 19.75
C LEU A 5 7.51 -10.93 18.29
N GLN A 6 8.11 -11.95 17.66
CA GLN A 6 7.75 -12.36 16.31
C GLN A 6 6.30 -12.89 16.24
N ARG A 7 5.89 -13.73 17.21
CA ARG A 7 4.49 -14.18 17.31
C ARG A 7 3.52 -13.03 17.52
N LEU A 8 3.86 -12.06 18.37
CA LEU A 8 3.04 -10.86 18.57
C LEU A 8 2.92 -10.05 17.28
N SER A 9 4.01 -9.86 16.54
CA SER A 9 3.99 -9.16 15.25
C SER A 9 3.12 -9.86 14.21
N LEU A 10 3.16 -11.21 14.15
CA LEU A 10 2.28 -12.01 13.30
C LEU A 10 0.81 -11.86 13.71
N LEU A 11 0.50 -11.85 15.01
CA LEU A 11 -0.86 -11.66 15.51
C LEU A 11 -1.41 -10.26 15.19
N VAL A 12 -0.59 -9.22 15.35
CA VAL A 12 -0.97 -7.84 14.97
C VAL A 12 -1.24 -7.77 13.48
N GLY A 13 -0.38 -8.34 12.65
CA GLY A 13 -0.57 -8.37 11.20
C GLY A 13 -1.84 -9.11 10.78
N LEU A 14 -2.14 -10.26 11.41
CA LEU A 14 -3.37 -11.02 11.15
C LEU A 14 -4.62 -10.24 11.61
N ALA A 15 -4.57 -9.61 12.79
CA ALA A 15 -5.68 -8.81 13.28
C ALA A 15 -5.98 -7.63 12.35
N LEU A 16 -4.95 -6.88 11.93
CA LEU A 16 -5.10 -5.78 10.97
C LEU A 16 -5.71 -6.26 9.65
N TYR A 17 -5.25 -7.39 9.11
CA TYR A 17 -5.83 -7.99 7.91
C TYR A 17 -7.33 -8.30 8.08
N LEU A 18 -7.71 -8.99 9.17
CA LEU A 18 -9.11 -9.38 9.40
C LEU A 18 -10.02 -8.16 9.61
N PHE A 19 -9.54 -7.15 10.34
CA PHE A 19 -10.32 -5.93 10.57
C PHE A 19 -10.47 -5.11 9.30
N ASP A 20 -9.40 -4.95 8.51
CA ASP A 20 -9.43 -4.23 7.23
C ASP A 20 -10.44 -4.89 6.28
N TYR A 21 -10.22 -6.16 5.96
CA TYR A 21 -11.08 -6.95 5.07
C TYR A 21 -12.54 -7.00 5.53
N GLY A 22 -12.76 -7.20 6.83
CA GLY A 22 -14.10 -7.23 7.42
C GLY A 22 -14.81 -5.87 7.38
N SER A 23 -14.08 -4.78 7.66
CA SER A 23 -14.61 -3.42 7.62
C SER A 23 -14.96 -2.99 6.19
N ASP A 24 -14.16 -3.39 5.20
CA ASP A 24 -14.43 -3.12 3.79
C ASP A 24 -15.67 -3.83 3.27
N ILE A 25 -15.86 -5.10 3.66
CA ILE A 25 -17.10 -5.84 3.36
C ILE A 25 -18.30 -5.15 4.00
N TYR A 26 -18.17 -4.72 5.27
CA TYR A 26 -19.25 -4.03 5.96
C TYR A 26 -19.63 -2.73 5.26
N VAL A 27 -18.64 -1.92 4.87
CA VAL A 27 -18.86 -0.69 4.07
C VAL A 27 -19.56 -1.01 2.76
N ALA A 28 -19.15 -2.08 2.05
CA ALA A 28 -19.81 -2.51 0.82
C ALA A 28 -21.30 -2.81 1.06
N VAL A 29 -21.61 -3.63 2.06
CA VAL A 29 -23.01 -3.97 2.39
C VAL A 29 -23.84 -2.72 2.66
N GLN A 30 -23.30 -1.74 3.39
CA GLN A 30 -23.98 -0.48 3.65
C GLN A 30 -24.27 0.31 2.36
N TYR A 31 -23.35 0.35 1.39
CA TYR A 31 -23.65 0.96 0.09
C TYR A 31 -24.76 0.23 -0.66
N GLY A 32 -24.82 -1.10 -0.56
CA GLY A 32 -25.90 -1.91 -1.14
C GLY A 32 -27.27 -1.62 -0.50
N GLU A 33 -27.33 -1.56 0.83
CA GLU A 33 -28.56 -1.25 1.59
C GLU A 33 -29.07 0.17 1.29
N ASN A 34 -28.16 1.11 1.06
CA ASN A 34 -28.49 2.50 0.71
C ASN A 34 -28.81 2.70 -0.79
N ASN A 35 -28.89 1.62 -1.58
CA ASN A 35 -29.11 1.65 -3.04
C ASN A 35 -28.03 2.41 -3.83
N GLU A 36 -26.83 2.56 -3.27
CA GLU A 36 -25.69 3.20 -3.91
C GLU A 36 -24.87 2.20 -4.73
N PHE A 37 -25.54 1.56 -5.71
CA PHE A 37 -25.00 0.41 -6.43
C PHE A 37 -23.67 0.68 -7.14
N TRP A 38 -23.43 1.91 -7.59
CA TRP A 38 -22.16 2.25 -8.23
C TRP A 38 -20.97 2.14 -7.27
N TRP A 39 -21.09 2.70 -6.06
CA TRP A 39 -20.06 2.62 -5.03
C TRP A 39 -19.91 1.19 -4.52
N PHE A 40 -21.04 0.50 -4.33
CA PHE A 40 -21.07 -0.92 -3.98
C PHE A 40 -20.20 -1.78 -4.91
N TRP A 41 -20.45 -1.72 -6.23
CA TRP A 41 -19.72 -2.56 -7.19
C TRP A 41 -18.24 -2.20 -7.31
N MET A 42 -17.88 -0.91 -7.16
CA MET A 42 -16.48 -0.51 -7.14
C MET A 42 -15.76 -1.03 -5.90
N THR A 43 -16.37 -0.95 -4.72
CA THR A 43 -15.82 -1.51 -3.49
C THR A 43 -15.63 -3.03 -3.61
N ILE A 44 -16.65 -3.75 -4.08
CA ILE A 44 -16.54 -5.19 -4.32
C ILE A 44 -15.44 -5.53 -5.32
N GLY A 45 -15.25 -4.69 -6.34
CA GLY A 45 -14.14 -4.83 -7.30
C GLY A 45 -12.76 -4.71 -6.65
N PHE A 46 -12.57 -3.71 -5.77
CA PHE A 46 -11.31 -3.51 -5.05
C PHE A 46 -11.03 -4.59 -3.99
N ILE A 47 -12.05 -5.30 -3.50
CA ILE A 47 -11.85 -6.48 -2.62
C ILE A 47 -11.56 -7.72 -3.47
N GLY A 48 -12.38 -7.98 -4.49
CA GLY A 48 -12.37 -9.23 -5.25
C GLY A 48 -11.16 -9.40 -6.16
N ILE A 49 -10.78 -8.36 -6.91
CA ILE A 49 -9.68 -8.46 -7.89
C ILE A 49 -8.33 -8.71 -7.19
N PRO A 50 -7.92 -7.95 -6.16
CA PRO A 50 -6.70 -8.23 -5.41
C PRO A 50 -6.71 -9.60 -4.75
N SER A 51 -7.85 -10.01 -4.16
CA SER A 51 -7.98 -11.34 -3.56
C SER A 51 -7.65 -12.46 -4.56
N ILE A 52 -8.17 -12.39 -5.79
CA ILE A 52 -7.85 -13.38 -6.84
C ILE A 52 -6.35 -13.37 -7.15
N ILE A 53 -5.76 -12.20 -7.36
CA ILE A 53 -4.34 -12.04 -7.72
C ILE A 53 -3.44 -12.61 -6.63
N VAL A 54 -3.73 -12.26 -5.37
CA VAL A 54 -3.01 -12.75 -4.19
C VAL A 54 -3.12 -14.26 -4.05
N ASN A 55 -4.30 -14.84 -4.26
CA ASN A 55 -4.47 -16.30 -4.22
C ASN A 55 -3.65 -17.01 -5.32
N ILE A 56 -3.60 -16.45 -6.53
CA ILE A 56 -2.75 -16.96 -7.62
C ILE A 56 -1.27 -16.86 -7.22
N THR A 57 -0.83 -15.70 -6.73
CA THR A 57 0.55 -15.50 -6.27
C THR A 57 0.90 -16.45 -5.13
N ALA A 58 -0.02 -16.73 -4.21
CA ALA A 58 0.20 -17.64 -3.10
C ALA A 58 0.47 -19.08 -3.59
N ILE A 59 -0.26 -19.56 -4.60
CA ILE A 59 -0.03 -20.87 -5.23
C ILE A 59 1.36 -20.89 -5.88
N VAL A 60 1.69 -19.85 -6.65
CA VAL A 60 2.99 -19.76 -7.36
C VAL A 60 4.17 -19.75 -6.39
N GLN A 61 4.03 -19.13 -5.22
CA GLN A 61 5.09 -19.06 -4.20
C GLN A 61 5.40 -20.43 -3.55
N LEU A 62 4.38 -21.18 -3.13
CA LEU A 62 4.53 -22.51 -2.53
C LEU A 62 3.38 -23.42 -3.00
N VAL A 63 3.72 -24.33 -3.92
CA VAL A 63 2.79 -25.32 -4.47
C VAL A 63 2.64 -26.46 -3.48
N ASN A 64 1.60 -26.39 -2.64
CA ASN A 64 1.26 -27.42 -1.66
C ASN A 64 -0.25 -27.68 -1.76
N TYR A 65 -0.70 -28.88 -1.38
CA TYR A 65 -2.13 -29.22 -1.40
C TYR A 65 -2.98 -28.29 -0.55
N LEU A 66 -2.50 -27.94 0.65
CA LEU A 66 -3.16 -27.00 1.57
C LEU A 66 -3.26 -25.59 0.98
N THR A 67 -2.24 -25.10 0.29
CA THR A 67 -2.28 -23.79 -0.36
C THR A 67 -3.25 -23.76 -1.52
N CYS A 68 -3.37 -24.85 -2.29
CA CYS A 68 -4.37 -24.93 -3.35
C CYS A 68 -5.79 -24.91 -2.78
N ILE A 69 -6.06 -25.66 -1.71
CA ILE A 69 -7.37 -25.62 -1.03
C ILE A 69 -7.66 -24.22 -0.48
N ALA A 70 -6.70 -23.63 0.22
CA ALA A 70 -6.84 -22.29 0.79
C ALA A 70 -7.08 -21.24 -0.31
N ALA A 71 -6.41 -21.37 -1.46
CA ALA A 71 -6.59 -20.46 -2.59
C ALA A 71 -7.97 -20.57 -3.24
N VAL A 72 -8.51 -21.79 -3.37
CA VAL A 72 -9.89 -22.00 -3.84
C VAL A 72 -10.90 -21.37 -2.87
N LEU A 73 -10.64 -21.42 -1.57
CA LEU A 73 -11.49 -20.82 -0.55
C LEU A 73 -11.23 -19.32 -0.33
N GLN A 74 -10.31 -18.71 -1.07
CA GLN A 74 -9.82 -17.34 -0.85
C GLN A 74 -9.23 -17.07 0.56
N LEU A 75 -8.77 -18.12 1.24
CA LEU A 75 -8.20 -18.09 2.59
C LEU A 75 -6.66 -18.22 2.59
N SER A 76 -5.99 -17.96 1.46
CA SER A 76 -4.54 -18.15 1.35
C SER A 76 -3.75 -17.35 2.40
N ILE A 77 -4.12 -16.09 2.65
CA ILE A 77 -3.45 -15.25 3.65
C ILE A 77 -3.59 -15.83 5.05
N VAL A 78 -4.79 -16.22 5.45
CA VAL A 78 -5.05 -16.81 6.78
C VAL A 78 -4.26 -18.10 6.95
N GLY A 79 -4.28 -18.97 5.94
CA GLY A 79 -3.47 -20.20 5.93
C GLY A 79 -1.98 -19.92 6.10
N ARG A 80 -1.45 -18.90 5.42
CA ARG A 80 -0.05 -18.46 5.54
C ARG A 80 0.30 -17.93 6.92
N TYR A 81 -0.60 -17.18 7.55
CA TYR A 81 -0.41 -16.75 8.94
C TYR A 81 -0.33 -17.96 9.89
N ILE A 82 -1.21 -18.95 9.73
CA ILE A 82 -1.19 -20.16 10.56
C ILE A 82 0.12 -20.93 10.36
N GLU A 83 0.54 -21.16 9.10
CA GLU A 83 1.80 -21.82 8.78
C GLU A 83 3.01 -21.08 9.37
N ALA A 84 3.05 -19.75 9.21
CA ALA A 84 4.11 -18.91 9.75
C ALA A 84 4.13 -18.92 11.29
N PHE A 85 2.96 -18.89 11.93
CA PHE A 85 2.83 -18.91 13.39
C PHE A 85 3.29 -20.22 14.01
N VAL A 86 2.99 -21.35 13.34
CA VAL A 86 3.37 -22.69 13.80
C VAL A 86 4.85 -22.98 13.54
N SER A 87 5.33 -22.72 12.32
CA SER A 87 6.70 -23.06 11.91
C SER A 87 7.76 -22.08 12.43
N LEU A 88 7.42 -20.79 12.50
CA LEU A 88 8.36 -19.68 12.70
C LEU A 88 9.58 -19.74 11.76
N GLU A 89 9.41 -20.30 10.56
CA GLU A 89 10.46 -20.42 9.56
C GLU A 89 10.66 -19.09 8.82
N HIS A 90 11.89 -18.55 8.83
CA HIS A 90 12.20 -17.25 8.20
C HIS A 90 11.71 -17.13 6.76
N LYS A 91 11.93 -18.17 5.93
CA LYS A 91 11.47 -18.20 4.53
C LYS A 91 9.96 -18.03 4.40
N ARG A 92 9.17 -18.67 5.28
CA ARG A 92 7.70 -18.60 5.24
C ARG A 92 7.19 -17.24 5.68
N ILE A 93 7.83 -16.65 6.69
CA ILE A 93 7.48 -15.32 7.20
C ILE A 93 7.78 -14.25 6.14
N TYR A 94 8.92 -14.34 5.47
CA TYR A 94 9.25 -13.46 4.36
C TYR A 94 8.25 -13.57 3.19
N LEU A 95 7.89 -14.80 2.77
CA LEU A 95 6.89 -15.00 1.71
C LEU A 95 5.51 -14.48 2.10
N LEU A 96 5.11 -14.67 3.36
CA LEU A 96 3.88 -14.09 3.92
C LEU A 96 3.94 -12.55 3.89
N ALA A 97 5.04 -11.94 4.29
CA ALA A 97 5.21 -10.49 4.29
C ALA A 97 5.09 -9.91 2.86
N MET A 98 5.68 -10.59 1.87
CA MET A 98 5.56 -10.21 0.46
C MET A 98 4.11 -10.34 -0.04
N LEU A 99 3.42 -11.40 0.35
CA LEU A 99 2.03 -11.62 -0.03
C LEU A 99 1.07 -10.60 0.61
N ARG A 100 1.29 -10.26 1.89
CA ARG A 100 0.54 -9.22 2.61
C ARG A 100 0.78 -7.84 2.04
N TYR A 101 2.02 -7.51 1.70
CA TYR A 101 2.34 -6.27 1.00
C TYR A 101 1.58 -6.16 -0.32
N LEU A 102 1.61 -7.24 -1.13
CA LEU A 102 0.90 -7.26 -2.41
C LEU A 102 -0.60 -7.10 -2.25
N GLU A 103 -1.20 -7.77 -1.27
CA GLU A 103 -2.63 -7.58 -0.99
C GLU A 103 -2.95 -6.14 -0.60
N THR A 104 -2.28 -5.61 0.43
CA THR A 104 -2.67 -4.30 1.00
C THR A 104 -2.43 -3.16 0.02
N ILE A 105 -1.39 -3.24 -0.81
CA ILE A 105 -1.14 -2.21 -1.83
C ILE A 105 -2.15 -2.30 -2.98
N MET A 106 -2.70 -3.48 -3.26
CA MET A 106 -3.69 -3.72 -4.32
C MET A 106 -5.15 -3.52 -3.88
N GLU A 107 -5.44 -3.74 -2.60
CA GLU A 107 -6.75 -3.62 -1.97
C GLU A 107 -6.82 -2.37 -1.10
N SER A 108 -6.14 -2.36 0.06
CA SER A 108 -6.26 -1.30 1.07
C SER A 108 -5.91 0.10 0.55
N ALA A 109 -4.88 0.26 -0.28
CA ALA A 109 -4.49 1.57 -0.82
C ALA A 109 -5.55 2.21 -1.75
N PRO A 110 -6.00 1.54 -2.84
CA PRO A 110 -7.07 2.09 -3.67
C PRO A 110 -8.42 2.15 -2.95
N GLN A 111 -8.71 1.21 -2.05
CA GLN A 111 -9.92 1.19 -1.25
C GLN A 111 -9.98 2.40 -0.31
N TRP A 112 -8.86 2.75 0.36
CA TRP A 112 -8.76 3.98 1.13
C TRP A 112 -9.05 5.22 0.26
N CYS A 113 -8.45 5.28 -0.92
CA CYS A 113 -8.69 6.38 -1.86
C CYS A 113 -10.17 6.48 -2.25
N LEU A 114 -10.81 5.35 -2.54
CA LEU A 114 -12.23 5.30 -2.89
C LEU A 114 -13.12 5.76 -1.71
N GLN A 115 -12.89 5.24 -0.51
CA GLN A 115 -13.69 5.58 0.67
C GLN A 115 -13.62 7.06 1.01
N VAL A 116 -12.41 7.64 1.04
CA VAL A 116 -12.23 9.08 1.29
C VAL A 116 -12.83 9.90 0.16
N TYR A 117 -12.67 9.48 -1.10
CA TYR A 117 -13.30 10.14 -2.25
C TYR A 117 -14.83 10.19 -2.12
N ILE A 118 -15.48 9.07 -1.74
CA ILE A 118 -16.93 8.99 -1.56
C ILE A 118 -17.37 9.92 -0.43
N MET A 119 -16.71 9.87 0.73
CA MET A 119 -17.03 10.74 1.87
C MET A 119 -16.94 12.23 1.50
N LEU A 120 -15.90 12.62 0.76
CA LEU A 120 -15.73 13.99 0.29
C LEU A 120 -16.80 14.38 -0.75
N ARG A 121 -17.18 13.46 -1.64
CA ARG A 121 -18.16 13.73 -2.70
C ARG A 121 -19.59 13.84 -2.19
N GLN A 122 -19.96 13.01 -1.23
CA GLN A 122 -21.28 13.05 -0.59
C GLN A 122 -21.33 14.07 0.56
N TRP A 123 -20.18 14.55 1.00
CA TRP A 123 -20.02 15.38 2.21
C TRP A 123 -20.66 14.74 3.45
N TYR A 124 -20.51 13.42 3.56
CA TYR A 124 -21.06 12.60 4.63
C TYR A 124 -19.97 11.65 5.12
N PHE A 125 -19.73 11.64 6.43
CA PHE A 125 -18.61 10.94 7.06
C PHE A 125 -19.13 9.90 8.06
N PRO A 126 -19.69 8.77 7.59
CA PRO A 126 -20.17 7.74 8.47
C PRO A 126 -19.00 7.13 9.27
N SER A 127 -19.23 6.91 10.56
CA SER A 127 -18.19 6.41 11.47
C SER A 127 -17.58 5.08 11.03
N TYR A 128 -18.39 4.20 10.42
CA TYR A 128 -17.91 2.90 9.93
C TYR A 128 -16.93 3.04 8.75
N THR A 129 -17.17 3.94 7.79
CA THR A 129 -16.24 4.19 6.68
C THR A 129 -14.96 4.87 7.18
N VAL A 130 -15.07 5.80 8.13
CA VAL A 130 -13.88 6.41 8.76
C VAL A 130 -13.02 5.35 9.46
N VAL A 131 -13.64 4.47 10.24
CA VAL A 131 -12.93 3.37 10.92
C VAL A 131 -12.31 2.39 9.92
N SER A 132 -13.03 2.03 8.85
CA SER A 132 -12.50 1.20 7.75
C SER A 132 -11.26 1.82 7.14
N SER A 133 -11.33 3.11 6.77
CA SER A 133 -10.20 3.84 6.20
C SER A 133 -8.99 3.89 7.15
N VAL A 134 -9.20 3.99 8.47
CA VAL A 134 -8.10 3.92 9.44
C VAL A 134 -7.45 2.54 9.45
N PHE A 135 -8.24 1.46 9.46
CA PHE A 135 -7.71 0.10 9.41
C PHE A 135 -6.96 -0.18 8.11
N SER A 136 -7.45 0.30 6.96
CA SER A 136 -6.77 0.16 5.66
C SER A 136 -5.40 0.84 5.66
N LEU A 137 -5.28 2.05 6.23
CA LEU A 137 -3.98 2.72 6.36
C LEU A 137 -3.03 1.97 7.29
N LEU A 138 -3.52 1.51 8.44
CA LEU A 138 -2.69 0.79 9.42
C LEU A 138 -2.24 -0.57 8.86
N SER A 139 -3.14 -1.31 8.20
CA SER A 139 -2.87 -2.58 7.52
C SER A 139 -1.79 -2.40 6.46
N LEU A 140 -1.92 -1.37 5.62
CA LEU A 140 -0.95 -1.03 4.58
C LEU A 140 0.42 -0.62 5.13
N ALA A 141 0.47 0.30 6.10
CA ALA A 141 1.74 0.73 6.69
C ALA A 141 2.46 -0.42 7.43
N TRP A 142 1.68 -1.26 8.11
CA TRP A 142 2.20 -2.44 8.80
C TRP A 142 2.75 -3.49 7.84
N SER A 143 2.08 -3.74 6.70
CA SER A 143 2.55 -4.71 5.70
C SER A 143 3.87 -4.27 5.06
N ILE A 144 4.01 -2.99 4.72
CA ILE A 144 5.25 -2.39 4.19
C ILE A 144 6.38 -2.54 5.19
N THR A 145 6.13 -2.17 6.45
CA THR A 145 7.11 -2.28 7.55
C THR A 145 7.53 -3.73 7.77
N THR A 146 6.58 -4.65 7.78
CA THR A 146 6.87 -6.09 7.97
C THR A 146 7.71 -6.62 6.81
N LEU A 147 7.40 -6.26 5.57
CA LEU A 147 8.19 -6.67 4.41
C LEU A 147 9.63 -6.14 4.49
N GLU A 148 9.82 -4.88 4.85
CA GLU A 148 11.17 -4.30 4.94
C GLU A 148 11.98 -4.93 6.07
N LYS A 149 11.37 -5.14 7.23
CA LYS A 149 12.00 -5.83 8.36
C LYS A 149 12.43 -7.25 8.00
N GLU A 150 11.53 -8.03 7.41
CA GLU A 150 11.83 -9.42 7.05
C GLU A 150 12.83 -9.50 5.87
N ARG A 151 12.84 -8.49 4.98
CA ARG A 151 13.88 -8.36 3.95
C ARG A 151 15.25 -8.07 4.56
N ALA A 152 15.34 -7.12 5.49
CA ALA A 152 16.59 -6.82 6.20
C ALA A 152 17.11 -8.08 6.91
N THR A 153 16.22 -8.78 7.63
CA THR A 153 16.55 -10.04 8.31
C THR A 153 17.01 -11.12 7.32
N HIS A 154 16.40 -11.23 6.15
CA HIS A 154 16.79 -12.20 5.10
C HIS A 154 18.15 -11.86 4.47
N GLU A 155 18.58 -10.59 4.49
CA GLU A 155 19.90 -10.14 4.04
C GLU A 155 20.93 -10.13 5.17
N ASP A 156 20.65 -10.82 6.29
CA ASP A 156 21.45 -10.84 7.52
C ASP A 156 21.75 -9.43 8.10
N ARG A 157 20.87 -8.47 7.81
CA ARG A 157 20.88 -7.13 8.41
C ARG A 157 19.97 -7.09 9.64
N GLY A 158 20.43 -6.45 10.70
CA GLY A 158 19.60 -6.15 11.87
C GLY A 158 18.45 -5.22 11.51
N PHE A 159 17.36 -5.30 12.27
CA PHE A 159 16.27 -4.33 12.19
C PHE A 159 15.64 -4.20 13.58
N GLU A 160 16.03 -3.17 14.31
CA GLU A 160 15.68 -3.02 15.70
C GLU A 160 14.20 -2.70 15.90
N THR A 161 13.70 -2.91 17.12
CA THR A 161 12.29 -2.58 17.44
C THR A 161 12.05 -1.07 17.39
N CYS A 162 13.04 -0.26 17.77
CA CYS A 162 12.96 1.20 17.70
C CYS A 162 12.91 1.68 16.25
N GLU A 163 13.81 1.18 15.40
CA GLU A 163 13.81 1.41 13.95
C GLU A 163 12.49 1.01 13.32
N THR A 164 11.92 -0.13 13.73
CA THR A 164 10.60 -0.58 13.25
C THR A 164 9.51 0.45 13.53
N ILE A 165 9.52 1.06 14.72
CA ILE A 165 8.51 2.05 15.11
C ILE A 165 8.68 3.34 14.31
N PHE A 166 9.90 3.85 14.20
CA PHE A 166 10.18 5.06 13.40
C PHE A 166 9.88 4.84 11.92
N PHE A 167 10.25 3.68 11.37
CA PHE A 167 9.94 3.32 10.01
C PHE A 167 8.43 3.25 9.78
N LEU A 168 7.67 2.56 10.64
CA LEU A 168 6.22 2.47 10.56
C LEU A 168 5.56 3.87 10.58
N MET A 169 6.01 4.73 11.49
CA MET A 169 5.49 6.09 11.62
C MET A 169 5.82 6.94 10.39
N GLY A 170 7.05 6.84 9.87
CA GLY A 170 7.45 7.48 8.62
C GLY A 170 6.59 7.04 7.44
N GLN A 171 6.31 5.74 7.34
CA GLN A 171 5.44 5.18 6.30
C GLN A 171 4.00 5.70 6.41
N LEU A 172 3.43 5.76 7.62
CA LEU A 172 2.09 6.31 7.82
C LEU A 172 1.99 7.75 7.30
N PHE A 173 2.97 8.60 7.61
CA PHE A 173 2.97 9.99 7.14
C PHE A 173 3.15 10.12 5.62
N THR A 174 4.02 9.30 5.02
CA THR A 174 4.18 9.25 3.55
C THR A 174 2.89 8.82 2.87
N LEU A 175 2.25 7.77 3.37
CA LEU A 175 1.01 7.23 2.80
C LEU A 175 -0.13 8.24 2.94
N ILE A 176 -0.29 8.88 4.10
CA ILE A 176 -1.32 9.93 4.28
C ILE A 176 -1.10 11.08 3.29
N SER A 177 0.14 11.56 3.13
CA SER A 177 0.48 12.60 2.15
C SER A 177 0.17 12.15 0.71
N ARG A 178 0.58 10.93 0.34
CA ARG A 178 0.39 10.38 -1.01
C ARG A 178 -1.06 10.12 -1.36
N LEU A 179 -1.75 9.38 -0.52
CA LEU A 179 -3.13 8.97 -0.79
C LEU A 179 -4.06 10.18 -0.76
N SER A 180 -3.87 11.13 0.15
CA SER A 180 -4.65 12.37 0.15
C SER A 180 -4.42 13.22 -1.10
N ALA A 181 -3.20 13.30 -1.61
CA ALA A 181 -2.91 13.97 -2.88
C ALA A 181 -3.62 13.29 -4.07
N ILE A 182 -3.61 11.95 -4.12
CA ILE A 182 -4.33 11.18 -5.15
C ILE A 182 -5.85 11.43 -5.04
N VAL A 183 -6.41 11.39 -3.83
CA VAL A 183 -7.85 11.61 -3.60
C VAL A 183 -8.27 13.03 -3.97
N LEU A 184 -7.48 14.04 -3.60
CA LEU A 184 -7.75 15.43 -4.00
C LEU A 184 -7.76 15.55 -5.53
N PHE A 185 -6.75 14.96 -6.18
CA PHE A 185 -6.66 14.96 -7.63
C PHE A 185 -7.86 14.24 -8.27
N ALA A 186 -8.27 13.09 -7.72
CA ALA A 186 -9.47 12.38 -8.16
C ALA A 186 -10.76 13.20 -7.92
N TYR A 187 -10.85 13.94 -6.82
CA TYR A 187 -11.99 14.79 -6.48
C TYR A 187 -12.19 15.91 -7.50
N VAL A 188 -11.10 16.58 -7.90
CA VAL A 188 -11.14 17.69 -8.88
C VAL A 188 -11.32 17.18 -10.32
N PHE A 189 -10.53 16.19 -10.74
CA PHE A 189 -10.48 15.73 -12.13
C PHE A 189 -11.45 14.59 -12.46
N ARG A 190 -12.14 14.01 -11.47
CA ARG A 190 -13.13 12.92 -11.64
C ARG A 190 -12.59 11.80 -12.52
N TYR A 191 -13.22 11.53 -13.68
CA TYR A 191 -12.87 10.40 -14.55
C TYR A 191 -11.49 10.52 -15.20
N TYR A 192 -10.93 11.73 -15.34
CA TYR A 192 -9.59 11.91 -15.93
C TYR A 192 -8.49 11.26 -15.07
N VAL A 193 -8.74 11.03 -13.77
CA VAL A 193 -7.78 10.33 -12.91
C VAL A 193 -7.51 8.91 -13.39
N ILE A 194 -8.51 8.23 -13.97
CA ILE A 194 -8.36 6.85 -14.47
C ILE A 194 -7.40 6.84 -15.65
N ILE A 195 -7.55 7.81 -16.58
CA ILE A 195 -6.67 7.94 -17.74
C ILE A 195 -5.25 8.29 -17.28
N PHE A 196 -5.12 9.24 -16.35
CA PHE A 196 -3.83 9.64 -15.79
C PHE A 196 -3.12 8.47 -15.10
N LEU A 197 -3.80 7.75 -14.21
CA LEU A 197 -3.26 6.58 -13.52
C LEU A 197 -2.88 5.46 -14.50
N ALA A 198 -3.67 5.22 -15.55
CA ALA A 198 -3.36 4.21 -16.56
C ALA A 198 -2.09 4.58 -17.36
N ILE A 199 -1.96 5.85 -17.78
CA ILE A 199 -0.75 6.34 -18.48
C ILE A 199 0.47 6.26 -17.56
N HIS A 200 0.34 6.71 -16.32
CA HIS A 200 1.41 6.69 -15.34
C HIS A 200 1.84 5.25 -15.01
N TRP A 201 0.89 4.33 -14.85
CA TRP A 201 1.16 2.91 -14.66
C TRP A 201 1.90 2.30 -15.86
N LEU A 202 1.46 2.57 -17.10
CA LEU A 202 2.16 2.09 -18.30
C LEU A 202 3.60 2.60 -18.37
N LEU A 203 3.82 3.86 -18.01
CA LEU A 203 5.16 4.46 -17.94
C LEU A 203 6.03 3.73 -16.90
N LEU A 204 5.49 3.43 -15.71
CA LEU A 204 6.19 2.65 -14.69
C LEU A 204 6.51 1.22 -15.16
N VAL A 205 5.58 0.54 -15.84
CA VAL A 205 5.82 -0.78 -16.44
C VAL A 205 7.01 -0.73 -17.39
N VAL A 206 7.05 0.27 -18.28
CA VAL A 206 8.16 0.42 -19.25
C VAL A 206 9.47 0.69 -18.52
N ILE A 207 9.50 1.62 -17.55
CA ILE A 207 10.71 1.95 -16.79
C ILE A 207 11.26 0.72 -16.06
N ILE A 208 10.41 0.03 -15.29
CA ILE A 208 10.83 -1.14 -14.53
C ILE A 208 11.28 -2.26 -15.47
N PHE A 209 10.56 -2.49 -16.58
CA PHE A 209 10.94 -3.49 -17.56
C PHE A 209 12.36 -3.24 -18.12
N GLN A 210 12.68 -2.00 -18.47
CA GLN A 210 14.01 -1.63 -18.95
C GLN A 210 15.09 -1.82 -17.89
N ILE A 211 14.79 -1.48 -16.63
CA ILE A 211 15.71 -1.70 -15.49
C ILE A 211 15.99 -3.19 -15.31
N GLN A 212 14.95 -4.03 -15.28
CA GLN A 212 15.08 -5.49 -15.13
C GLN A 212 15.86 -6.09 -16.31
N ARG A 213 15.59 -5.63 -17.54
CA ARG A 213 16.30 -6.10 -18.72
C ARG A 213 17.78 -5.73 -18.71
N ARG A 214 18.13 -4.52 -18.26
CA ARG A 214 19.52 -4.09 -18.05
C ARG A 214 20.22 -4.90 -16.96
N GLY A 215 19.47 -5.38 -15.96
CA GLY A 215 19.92 -6.29 -14.91
C GLY A 215 20.22 -7.72 -15.38
N GLY A 216 19.92 -8.07 -16.64
CA GLY A 216 20.22 -9.39 -17.21
C GLY A 216 19.08 -10.40 -17.12
N GLU A 217 17.91 -10.02 -16.62
CA GLU A 217 16.75 -10.90 -16.53
C GLU A 217 16.17 -11.26 -17.90
N SER A 218 15.63 -12.48 -18.02
CA SER A 218 14.94 -12.96 -19.23
C SER A 218 13.70 -12.11 -19.54
N PHE A 219 13.30 -12.03 -20.81
CA PHE A 219 12.15 -11.22 -21.24
C PHE A 219 10.87 -11.50 -20.43
N GLU A 220 10.52 -12.78 -20.26
CA GLU A 220 9.32 -13.21 -19.54
C GLU A 220 9.35 -12.80 -18.06
N LYS A 221 10.48 -13.01 -17.38
CA LYS A 221 10.66 -12.60 -15.99
C LYS A 221 10.63 -11.08 -15.83
N SER A 222 11.30 -10.34 -16.71
CA SER A 222 11.30 -8.88 -16.69
C SER A 222 9.90 -8.31 -16.88
N LEU A 223 9.10 -8.91 -17.77
CA LEU A 223 7.71 -8.51 -17.99
C LEU A 223 6.83 -8.81 -16.77
N LEU A 224 6.96 -10.02 -16.19
CA LEU A 224 6.19 -10.39 -15.01
C LEU A 224 6.52 -9.49 -13.81
N LEU A 225 7.81 -9.27 -13.55
CA LEU A 225 8.28 -8.42 -12.46
C LEU A 225 7.87 -6.96 -12.66
N SER A 226 7.91 -6.43 -13.89
CA SER A 226 7.49 -5.06 -14.15
C SER A 226 5.99 -4.87 -13.96
N LEU A 227 5.16 -5.81 -14.42
CA LEU A 227 3.71 -5.76 -14.20
C LEU A 227 3.36 -5.83 -12.72
N LEU A 228 4.01 -6.73 -11.97
CA LEU A 228 3.74 -6.90 -10.53
C LEU A 228 4.20 -5.70 -9.71
N ALA A 229 5.32 -5.06 -10.08
CA ALA A 229 5.89 -3.96 -9.33
C ALA A 229 5.35 -2.58 -9.73
N ALA A 230 4.83 -2.41 -10.96
CA ALA A 230 4.38 -1.11 -11.45
C ALA A 230 3.16 -0.58 -10.70
N PHE A 231 2.18 -1.43 -10.41
CA PHE A 231 0.97 -1.01 -9.69
C PHE A 231 1.28 -0.57 -8.25
N PRO A 232 2.03 -1.35 -7.43
CA PRO A 232 2.49 -0.90 -6.12
C PRO A 232 3.24 0.44 -6.17
N SER A 233 4.03 0.66 -7.22
CA SER A 233 4.82 1.88 -7.42
C SER A 233 3.99 3.14 -7.63
N LEU A 234 2.67 3.03 -7.90
CA LEU A 234 1.75 4.16 -7.93
C LEU A 234 1.54 4.78 -6.53
N PHE A 235 1.65 3.97 -5.48
CA PHE A 235 1.32 4.36 -4.11
C PHE A 235 2.55 4.42 -3.21
N HIS A 236 3.51 3.54 -3.43
CA HIS A 236 4.73 3.46 -2.63
C HIS A 236 5.89 3.01 -3.52
N VAL A 237 7.05 3.67 -3.42
CA VAL A 237 8.19 3.33 -4.26
C VAL A 237 8.64 1.90 -4.01
N SER A 238 8.54 1.06 -5.04
CA SER A 238 9.10 -0.29 -5.00
C SER A 238 10.61 -0.23 -5.19
N LYS A 239 11.35 -1.02 -4.41
CA LYS A 239 12.80 -1.16 -4.55
C LYS A 239 13.25 -1.59 -5.96
N THR A 240 12.36 -2.28 -6.67
CA THR A 240 12.60 -2.70 -8.07
C THR A 240 12.72 -1.54 -9.06
N VAL A 241 12.32 -0.32 -8.68
CA VAL A 241 12.35 0.88 -9.53
C VAL A 241 13.67 1.63 -9.44
N ILE A 242 14.44 1.48 -8.35
CA ILE A 242 15.63 2.29 -8.13
C ILE A 242 16.89 1.42 -8.18
N PRO A 243 17.71 1.53 -9.23
CA PRO A 243 18.87 0.66 -9.43
C PRO A 243 20.10 1.15 -8.64
N THR A 244 19.94 1.40 -7.34
CA THR A 244 21.05 1.83 -6.48
C THR A 244 21.54 0.67 -5.63
N LYS A 245 22.87 0.49 -5.55
CA LYS A 245 23.48 -0.52 -4.67
C LYS A 245 23.36 -0.18 -3.18
N ASN A 246 23.08 1.08 -2.84
CA ASN A 246 22.95 1.54 -1.46
C ASN A 246 21.45 1.65 -1.10
N PRO A 247 20.95 0.80 -0.18
CA PRO A 247 19.54 0.78 0.20
C PRO A 247 19.09 2.08 0.88
N LYS A 248 19.98 2.81 1.56
CA LYS A 248 19.67 4.11 2.19
C LYS A 248 19.42 5.17 1.11
N ALA A 249 20.31 5.26 0.11
CA ALA A 249 20.16 6.18 -1.01
C ALA A 249 18.91 5.87 -1.84
N GLU A 250 18.58 4.59 -2.00
CA GLU A 250 17.40 4.11 -2.69
C GLU A 250 16.11 4.66 -2.07
N MET A 251 15.97 4.51 -0.75
CA MET A 251 14.82 5.01 -0.01
C MET A 251 14.69 6.53 -0.13
N ILE A 252 15.79 7.26 0.04
CA ILE A 252 15.80 8.73 -0.06
C ILE A 252 15.33 9.19 -1.44
N VAL A 253 15.87 8.61 -2.51
CA VAL A 253 15.46 8.93 -3.88
C VAL A 253 13.98 8.62 -4.09
N GLY A 254 13.50 7.48 -3.59
CA GLY A 254 12.09 7.13 -3.65
C GLY A 254 11.17 8.13 -2.95
N TYR A 255 11.54 8.58 -1.75
CA TYR A 255 10.80 9.61 -1.04
C TYR A 255 10.74 10.93 -1.80
N ILE A 256 11.86 11.36 -2.40
CA ILE A 256 11.90 12.57 -3.21
C ILE A 256 10.92 12.46 -4.38
N PHE A 257 10.89 11.33 -5.09
CA PHE A 257 9.93 11.10 -6.18
C PHE A 257 8.48 11.21 -5.71
N ILE A 258 8.11 10.56 -4.60
CA ILE A 258 6.75 10.64 -4.04
C ILE A 258 6.38 12.08 -3.69
N VAL A 259 7.28 12.81 -3.02
CA VAL A 259 7.01 14.20 -2.62
C VAL A 259 6.82 15.09 -3.86
N LEU A 260 7.66 14.93 -4.88
CA LEU A 260 7.54 15.70 -6.13
C LEU A 260 6.21 15.42 -6.84
N GLU A 261 5.82 14.16 -6.98
CA GLU A 261 4.54 13.81 -7.61
C GLU A 261 3.35 14.32 -6.79
N ASN A 262 3.43 14.29 -5.46
CA ASN A 262 2.37 14.81 -4.60
C ASN A 262 2.25 16.34 -4.75
N ILE A 263 3.38 17.06 -4.81
CA ILE A 263 3.39 18.50 -5.10
C ILE A 263 2.69 18.75 -6.45
N ILE A 264 3.06 18.01 -7.49
CA ILE A 264 2.45 18.17 -8.82
C ILE A 264 0.93 17.93 -8.76
N MET A 265 0.47 16.83 -8.15
CA MET A 265 -0.96 16.53 -8.04
C MET A 265 -1.73 17.59 -7.26
N VAL A 266 -1.22 18.03 -6.10
CA VAL A 266 -1.86 19.06 -5.28
C VAL A 266 -1.86 20.40 -6.01
N THR A 267 -0.73 20.83 -6.59
CA THR A 267 -0.65 22.09 -7.34
C THR A 267 -1.59 22.11 -8.55
N LEU A 268 -1.67 21.03 -9.32
CA LEU A 268 -2.62 20.93 -10.44
C LEU A 268 -4.07 21.03 -9.96
N SER A 269 -4.39 20.38 -8.83
CA SER A 269 -5.73 20.39 -8.24
C SER A 269 -6.14 21.77 -7.68
N LEU A 270 -5.16 22.62 -7.35
CA LEU A 270 -5.39 23.97 -6.84
C LEU A 270 -5.39 25.05 -7.92
N THR A 271 -4.70 24.81 -9.04
CA THR A 271 -4.56 25.80 -10.12
C THR A 271 -5.61 25.64 -11.22
N ILE A 272 -6.15 24.43 -11.41
CA ILE A 272 -7.15 24.16 -12.44
C ILE A 272 -8.54 24.19 -11.82
N GLU A 273 -9.31 25.23 -12.14
CA GLU A 273 -10.71 25.34 -11.75
C GLU A 273 -11.58 24.43 -12.62
N MET A 274 -12.31 23.51 -11.97
CA MET A 274 -13.26 22.62 -12.62
C MET A 274 -14.68 22.89 -12.12
N PRO A 275 -15.70 22.95 -13.00
CA PRO A 275 -17.07 23.20 -12.59
C PRO A 275 -17.64 22.03 -11.76
N GLY A 276 -18.36 22.36 -10.68
CA GLY A 276 -19.02 21.37 -9.82
C GLY A 276 -18.11 20.70 -8.79
N VAL A 277 -17.05 21.38 -8.38
CA VAL A 277 -16.22 21.05 -7.22
C VAL A 277 -16.64 21.95 -6.06
N SER A 278 -17.19 21.36 -5.00
CA SER A 278 -17.60 22.08 -3.78
C SER A 278 -16.56 21.92 -2.67
N HIS A 279 -16.65 22.75 -1.62
CA HIS A 279 -15.85 22.65 -0.38
C HIS A 279 -14.32 22.76 -0.55
N MET A 280 -13.84 23.36 -1.65
CA MET A 280 -12.40 23.56 -1.89
C MET A 280 -11.76 24.53 -0.88
N ASP A 281 -12.54 25.43 -0.31
CA ASP A 281 -12.16 26.32 0.78
C ASP A 281 -11.70 25.56 2.04
N VAL A 282 -12.34 24.42 2.33
CA VAL A 282 -11.98 23.55 3.46
C VAL A 282 -10.95 22.50 3.06
N LEU A 283 -11.09 21.92 1.86
CA LEU A 283 -10.24 20.81 1.42
C LEU A 283 -8.81 21.25 1.10
N MET A 284 -8.63 22.47 0.57
CA MET A 284 -7.32 23.03 0.25
C MET A 284 -6.36 23.08 1.45
N PRO A 285 -6.71 23.73 2.59
CA PRO A 285 -5.81 23.81 3.73
C PRO A 285 -5.51 22.42 4.32
N ILE A 286 -6.47 21.47 4.28
CA ILE A 286 -6.25 20.10 4.74
C ILE A 286 -5.22 19.39 3.85
N ALA A 287 -5.40 19.45 2.53
CA ALA A 287 -4.50 18.77 1.58
C ALA A 287 -3.08 19.35 1.61
N VAL A 288 -2.94 20.68 1.69
CA VAL A 288 -1.63 21.33 1.86
C VAL A 288 -1.01 20.92 3.20
N SER A 289 -1.81 20.83 4.27
CA SER A 289 -1.32 20.38 5.58
C SER A 289 -0.82 18.94 5.53
N PHE A 290 -1.56 18.01 4.91
CA PHE A 290 -1.12 16.62 4.75
C PHE A 290 0.13 16.51 3.88
N LEU A 291 0.22 17.29 2.79
CA LEU A 291 1.40 17.33 1.94
C LEU A 291 2.64 17.80 2.72
N VAL A 292 2.56 18.96 3.38
CA VAL A 292 3.71 19.58 4.06
C VAL A 292 4.07 18.82 5.32
N ALA A 293 3.11 18.63 6.24
CA ALA A 293 3.38 17.95 7.51
C ALA A 293 3.74 16.48 7.29
N GLY A 294 3.04 15.78 6.39
CA GLY A 294 3.32 14.38 6.09
C GLY A 294 4.72 14.18 5.49
N SER A 295 5.13 15.05 4.57
CA SER A 295 6.48 14.98 3.98
C SER A 295 7.57 15.30 5.00
N ILE A 296 7.40 16.33 5.82
CA ILE A 296 8.39 16.72 6.85
C ILE A 296 8.51 15.62 7.92
N LEU A 297 7.40 15.14 8.47
CA LEU A 297 7.40 14.11 9.52
C LEU A 297 7.95 12.78 9.01
N SER A 298 7.65 12.42 7.75
CA SER A 298 8.24 11.25 7.10
C SER A 298 9.77 11.36 7.01
N ILE A 299 10.31 12.51 6.58
CA ILE A 299 11.75 12.74 6.50
C ILE A 299 12.39 12.65 7.88
N ILE A 300 11.80 13.27 8.91
CA ILE A 300 12.30 13.21 10.29
C ILE A 300 12.36 11.75 10.77
N CYS A 301 11.27 10.99 10.58
CA CYS A 301 11.23 9.58 10.96
C CYS A 301 12.27 8.75 10.19
N GLY A 302 12.49 9.06 8.91
CA GLY A 302 13.51 8.42 8.07
C GLY A 302 14.92 8.68 8.58
N ILE A 303 15.26 9.93 8.93
CA ILE A 303 16.56 10.29 9.50
C ILE A 303 16.77 9.58 10.84
N CYS A 304 15.78 9.62 11.74
CA CYS A 304 15.87 8.92 13.03
C CYS A 304 16.04 7.41 12.85
N CYS A 305 15.42 6.81 11.82
CA CYS A 305 15.62 5.40 11.51
C CYS A 305 17.04 5.12 11.03
N THR A 306 17.65 6.00 10.22
CA THR A 306 19.01 5.79 9.70
C THR A 306 20.11 6.02 10.75
N ASP A 307 19.89 6.93 11.69
CA ASP A 307 20.86 7.24 12.76
C ASP A 307 20.98 6.11 13.80
N LEU A 308 19.93 5.29 13.94
CA LEU A 308 19.94 4.11 14.82
C LEU A 308 20.77 2.97 14.21
N ASP A 309 20.76 2.85 12.88
CA ASP A 309 21.43 1.79 12.12
C ASP A 309 22.98 1.97 12.09
N ASP A 310 23.46 3.18 12.41
CA ASP A 310 24.90 3.54 12.42
C ASP A 310 25.55 3.48 13.82
N ASN A 311 24.81 3.15 14.89
CA ASN A 311 25.30 3.03 16.28
C ASN A 311 25.31 1.59 16.80
#